data_AF-Q38YB7-F1
#
_entry.id   AF-Q38YB7-F1
#
_cell.length_a   1.000
_cell.length_b   1.000
_cell.length_c   1.000
_cell.angle_alpha   90.00
_cell.angle_beta   90.00
_cell.angle_gamma   90.00
#
_symmetry.space_group_name_H-M   'P 1'
#
loop_
_entity.id
_entity.type
_entity.pdbx_description
1 polymer ?
#
loop_
_entity_poly.entity_id
_entity_poly.type
_entity_poly.pdbx_seq_one_letter_code
_entity_poly.pdbx_strand_id
1 'polypeptide(L)'
;MHKVMVTGCLGQIGSELVTQLRAQNGVDSVIATDIRRPDHNETVESGPFEVLDVTDYDRMLKIATDYQVDTLIHLAALLSAVAEERP
;
A
#
# COMPACT_ATOMS: atom_id res chain seq x y z
N MET A 1 14.48 5.13 11.97
CA MET A 1 13.08 4.64 12.11
C MET A 1 12.77 3.85 10.86
N HIS A 2 12.19 2.67 11.00
CA HIS A 2 11.88 1.82 9.85
C HIS A 2 10.68 2.36 9.08
N LYS A 3 10.77 2.39 7.73
CA LYS A 3 9.74 2.92 6.83
C LYS A 3 9.18 1.77 6.01
N VAL A 4 7.91 1.46 6.25
CA VAL A 4 7.24 0.31 5.63
C VAL A 4 6.36 0.79 4.49
N MET A 5 6.56 0.24 3.30
CA MET A 5 5.62 0.40 2.18
C MET A 5 4.73 -0.83 2.08
N VAL A 6 3.42 -0.61 1.98
CA VAL A 6 2.41 -1.67 1.80
C VAL A 6 1.70 -1.47 0.47
N THR A 7 1.78 -2.43 -0.45
CA THR A 7 1.07 -2.37 -1.73
C THR A 7 -0.23 -3.17 -1.70
N GLY A 8 -1.24 -2.77 -2.48
CA GLY A 8 -2.54 -3.44 -2.45
C GLY A 8 -3.25 -3.27 -1.11
N CYS A 9 -3.03 -2.12 -0.46
CA CYS A 9 -3.44 -1.92 0.92
C CYS A 9 -4.96 -1.77 1.08
N LEU A 10 -5.73 -1.58 0.00
CA LEU A 10 -7.19 -1.51 0.05
C LEU A 10 -7.86 -2.89 -0.13
N GLY A 11 -7.07 -3.97 -0.13
CA GLY A 11 -7.58 -5.34 -0.02
C GLY A 11 -7.99 -5.70 1.41
N GLN A 12 -8.60 -6.88 1.58
CA GLN A 12 -9.13 -7.35 2.87
C GLN A 12 -8.09 -7.39 3.99
N ILE A 13 -6.85 -7.82 3.68
CA ILE A 13 -5.76 -7.90 4.67
C ILE A 13 -5.06 -6.54 4.81
N GLY A 14 -4.94 -5.80 3.72
CA GLY A 14 -4.13 -4.59 3.65
C GLY A 14 -4.64 -3.46 4.54
N SER A 15 -5.96 -3.29 4.64
CA SER A 15 -6.55 -2.17 5.39
C SER A 15 -6.32 -2.32 6.89
N GLU A 16 -6.59 -3.52 7.43
CA GLU A 16 -6.34 -3.84 8.85
C GLU A 16 -4.84 -3.79 9.17
N LEU A 17 -4.00 -4.30 8.27
CA LEU A 17 -2.55 -4.28 8.46
C LEU A 17 -2.00 -2.85 8.54
N VAL A 18 -2.40 -1.96 7.63
CA VAL A 18 -1.94 -0.56 7.64
C VAL A 18 -2.36 0.13 8.94
N THR A 19 -3.62 -0.04 9.36
CA THR A 19 -4.11 0.53 10.62
C THR A 19 -3.26 0.07 11.81
N GLN A 20 -2.98 -1.24 11.89
CA GLN A 20 -2.21 -1.79 12.99
C GLN A 20 -0.74 -1.36 12.96
N LEU A 21 -0.11 -1.33 11.78
CA LEU A 21 1.28 -0.86 11.64
C LEU A 21 1.41 0.61 12.02
N ARG A 22 0.46 1.47 11.61
CA ARG A 22 0.45 2.89 11.99
C ARG A 22 0.28 3.07 13.49
N ALA A 23 -0.57 2.28 14.13
CA ALA A 23 -0.75 2.30 15.58
C ALA A 23 0.52 1.89 16.35
N GLN A 24 1.28 0.91 15.84
CA GLN A 24 2.49 0.40 16.50
C GLN A 24 3.75 1.23 16.22
N ASN A 25 3.93 1.65 14.97
CA ASN A 25 5.19 2.22 14.48
C ASN A 25 5.10 3.73 14.22
N GLY A 26 3.90 4.31 14.33
CA GLY A 26 3.60 5.70 14.03
C GLY A 26 3.02 5.90 12.63
N VAL A 27 2.08 6.82 12.50
CA VAL A 27 1.33 7.08 11.25
C VAL A 27 2.25 7.34 10.07
N ASP A 28 3.26 8.19 10.25
CA ASP A 28 4.19 8.58 9.18
C ASP A 28 5.16 7.46 8.79
N SER A 29 5.28 6.38 9.57
CA SER A 29 6.18 5.26 9.28
C SER A 29 5.66 4.32 8.19
N VAL A 30 4.36 4.42 7.84
CA VAL A 30 3.69 3.49 6.93
C VAL A 30 3.18 4.23 5.69
N ILE A 31 3.75 3.85 4.54
CA ILE A 31 3.36 4.32 3.22
C ILE A 31 2.39 3.30 2.63
N ALA A 32 1.11 3.64 2.64
CA ALA A 32 0.05 2.80 2.08
C ALA A 32 -0.07 3.06 0.58
N THR A 33 -0.19 2.01 -0.23
CA THR A 33 -0.32 2.17 -1.69
C THR A 33 -1.33 1.19 -2.29
N ASP A 34 -2.09 1.66 -3.26
CA ASP A 34 -3.03 0.85 -4.06
C ASP A 34 -3.20 1.51 -5.44
N ILE A 35 -3.67 0.75 -6.42
CA ILE A 35 -3.98 1.29 -7.76
C ILE A 35 -5.22 2.20 -7.74
N ARG A 36 -6.00 2.15 -6.65
CA ARG A 36 -7.23 2.93 -6.45
C ARG A 36 -7.06 3.94 -5.33
N ARG A 37 -7.81 5.05 -5.40
CA ARG A 37 -7.94 6.04 -4.32
C ARG A 37 -9.41 6.40 -4.11
N PRO A 38 -10.17 5.61 -3.34
CA PRO A 38 -11.54 5.96 -2.99
C PRO A 38 -11.57 7.18 -2.06
N ASP A 39 -12.56 8.05 -2.28
CA ASP A 39 -12.87 9.15 -1.36
C ASP A 39 -13.43 8.60 -0.04
N HIS A 40 -13.22 9.32 1.08
CA HIS A 40 -13.77 8.96 2.39
C HIS A 40 -13.34 7.57 2.91
N ASN A 41 -12.12 7.16 2.58
CA ASN A 41 -11.55 5.91 3.04
C ASN A 41 -10.50 6.15 4.14
N GLU A 42 -10.70 5.53 5.30
CA GLU A 42 -9.83 5.72 6.47
C GLU A 42 -8.37 5.35 6.20
N THR A 43 -8.09 4.26 5.48
CA THR A 43 -6.72 3.86 5.15
C THR A 43 -6.02 4.92 4.27
N VAL A 44 -6.77 5.57 3.37
CA VAL A 44 -6.29 6.65 2.49
C VAL A 44 -6.09 7.95 3.25
N GLU A 45 -6.99 8.30 4.16
CA GLU A 45 -7.02 9.61 4.81
C GLU A 45 -6.21 9.68 6.11
N SER A 46 -5.94 8.54 6.76
CA SER A 46 -5.29 8.48 8.08
C SER A 46 -3.77 8.61 8.06
N GLY A 47 -3.13 8.80 6.90
CA GLY A 47 -1.67 8.92 6.81
C GLY A 47 -1.12 8.92 5.39
N PRO A 48 0.20 8.73 5.21
CA PRO A 48 0.82 8.73 3.88
C PRO A 48 0.21 7.67 2.96
N PHE A 49 -0.28 8.12 1.81
CA PHE A 49 -0.89 7.27 0.80
C PHE A 49 -0.45 7.68 -0.60
N GLU A 50 -0.06 6.71 -1.41
CA GLU A 50 0.34 6.92 -2.81
C GLU A 50 -0.46 6.01 -3.75
N VAL A 51 -0.94 6.57 -4.86
CA VAL A 51 -1.51 5.74 -5.93
C VAL A 51 -0.37 5.09 -6.70
N LEU A 52 -0.42 3.76 -6.80
CA LEU A 52 0.61 2.96 -7.44
C LEU A 52 0.01 1.76 -8.16
N ASP A 53 0.24 1.69 -9.47
CA ASP A 53 0.24 0.42 -10.20
C ASP A 53 1.58 -0.27 -9.92
N VAL A 54 1.56 -1.47 -9.34
CA VAL A 54 2.78 -2.19 -8.96
C VAL A 54 3.57 -2.73 -10.15
N THR A 55 3.02 -2.67 -11.36
CA THR A 55 3.73 -2.98 -12.60
C THR A 55 4.57 -1.80 -13.11
N ASP A 56 4.32 -0.58 -12.61
CA ASP A 56 5.11 0.62 -12.90
C ASP A 56 6.36 0.66 -12.00
N TYR A 57 7.45 0.10 -12.52
CA TYR A 57 8.73 0.04 -11.84
C TYR A 57 9.27 1.43 -11.44
N ASP A 58 9.20 2.40 -12.34
CA ASP A 58 9.79 3.72 -12.11
C ASP A 58 9.02 4.48 -11.02
N ARG A 59 7.69 4.38 -11.02
CA ARG A 59 6.87 4.95 -9.95
C ARG A 59 7.13 4.27 -8.61
N MET A 60 7.21 2.94 -8.60
CA MET A 60 7.49 2.17 -7.39
C MET A 60 8.87 2.54 -6.79
N LEU A 61 9.90 2.62 -7.63
CA LEU A 61 11.25 3.03 -7.24
C LEU A 61 11.28 4.47 -6.71
N LYS A 62 10.56 5.38 -7.36
CA LYS A 62 10.45 6.77 -6.92
C LYS A 62 9.84 6.87 -5.52
N ILE A 63 8.71 6.22 -5.27
CA ILE A 63 8.05 6.22 -3.95
C ILE A 63 9.00 5.63 -2.90
N ALA A 64 9.60 4.48 -3.18
CA ALA A 64 10.52 3.83 -2.25
C ALA A 64 11.72 4.73 -1.90
N THR A 65 12.25 5.47 -2.89
CA THR A 65 13.38 6.39 -2.70
C THR A 65 12.96 7.65 -1.94
N ASP A 66 11.87 8.31 -2.34
CA ASP A 66 11.39 9.56 -1.75
C ASP A 66 11.05 9.39 -0.27
N TYR A 67 10.44 8.26 0.09
CA TYR A 67 10.07 7.94 1.48
C TYR A 67 11.15 7.19 2.26
N GLN A 68 12.28 6.87 1.62
CA GLN A 68 13.39 6.08 2.19
C GLN A 68 12.89 4.76 2.80
N VAL A 69 12.07 4.03 2.03
CA VAL A 69 11.49 2.75 2.42
C VAL A 69 12.59 1.71 2.64
N ASP A 70 12.53 1.01 3.76
CA ASP A 70 13.45 -0.10 4.07
C ASP A 70 12.77 -1.47 4.10
N THR A 71 11.45 -1.49 4.19
CA THR A 71 10.64 -2.70 4.30
C THR A 71 9.47 -2.63 3.34
N LEU A 72 9.27 -3.69 2.55
CA LEU A 72 8.16 -3.83 1.62
C LEU A 72 7.25 -4.99 2.03
N ILE A 73 5.95 -4.72 2.15
CA ILE A 73 4.90 -5.73 2.28
C ILE A 73 4.04 -5.67 1.00
N HIS A 74 4.21 -6.68 0.13
CA HIS A 74 3.59 -6.69 -1.19
C HIS A 74 2.30 -7.53 -1.21
N LEU A 75 1.14 -6.88 -1.10
CA LEU A 75 -0.18 -7.54 -1.10
C LEU A 75 -0.97 -7.33 -2.40
N ALA A 76 -0.41 -6.59 -3.36
CA ALA A 76 -1.09 -6.34 -4.62
C ALA A 76 -1.10 -7.61 -5.46
N ALA A 77 -2.29 -8.21 -5.62
CA ALA A 77 -2.48 -9.43 -6.41
C ALA A 77 -3.93 -9.53 -6.87
N LEU A 78 -4.16 -10.30 -7.94
CA LEU A 78 -5.47 -10.79 -8.31
C LEU A 78 -5.70 -12.15 -7.63
N LEU A 79 -6.88 -12.33 -7.04
CA LEU A 79 -7.30 -13.62 -6.52
C LEU A 79 -7.70 -14.55 -7.68
N SER A 80 -7.58 -15.86 -7.47
CA SER A 80 -7.78 -16.88 -8.52
C SER A 80 -9.08 -16.70 -9.30
N ALA A 81 -10.21 -16.53 -8.61
CA ALA A 81 -11.52 -16.35 -9.24
C ALA A 81 -11.56 -15.15 -10.20
N VAL A 82 -10.93 -14.03 -9.82
CA VAL A 82 -10.91 -12.81 -10.65
C VAL A 82 -9.94 -12.97 -11.82
N ALA A 83 -8.79 -13.61 -11.61
CA ALA A 83 -7.81 -13.88 -12.66
C ALA A 83 -8.35 -14.89 -13.70
N GLU A 84 -9.15 -15.86 -13.27
CA GLU A 84 -9.79 -16.84 -14.17
C GLU A 84 -10.91 -16.22 -15.00
N GLU A 85 -11.70 -15.30 -14.43
CA GLU A 85 -12.74 -14.57 -15.18
C GLU A 85 -12.16 -13.56 -16.18
N ARG A 86 -10.97 -13.03 -15.90
CA ARG A 86 -10.32 -11.95 -16.66
C ARG A 86 -8.81 -12.23 -16.79
N PRO A 87 -8.42 -13.07 -17.77
CA PRO A 87 -7.03 -13.47 -17.96
C PRO A 87 -6.14 -12.32 -18.43
#